data_AF-A0AAU8S6G1-F1
#
_entry.id   AF-A0AAU8S6G1-F1
#
_cell.length_a   1.000
_cell.length_b   1.000
_cell.length_c   1.000
_cell.angle_alpha   90.00
_cell.angle_beta   90.00
_cell.angle_gamma   90.00
#
_symmetry.space_group_name_H-M   'P 1'
#
loop_
_entity.id
_entity.type
_entity.pdbx_description
1 polymer ?
#
loop_
_entity_poly.entity_id
_entity_poly.type
_entity_poly.pdbx_seq_one_letter_code
_entity_poly.pdbx_strand_id
1 'polypeptide(L)'
;MQADPPKPSLLATLIRHYDDLVDHVRRRFGERVLAREVVHDLCVQLLEDDEREGVRQPLALLRKIAHDNAVSHCRRERRRGNVIITLAELPEVACSAAPQERQVDAAKTLDKLVAAISRLPPRCQAVFIMHKLHQIPQAEVAERLGISLKTVEKHLRLGMIACREYLQSEGAP
;
A
#
# COMPACT_ATOMS: atom_id res chain seq x y z
N MET A 1 -24.49 -30.58 -8.00
CA MET A 1 -23.45 -30.35 -6.97
C MET A 1 -22.42 -29.42 -7.62
N GLN A 2 -22.60 -28.11 -7.44
CA GLN A 2 -21.81 -27.07 -8.11
C GLN A 2 -20.57 -26.85 -7.26
N ALA A 3 -19.41 -27.33 -7.72
CA ALA A 3 -18.14 -27.11 -7.04
C ALA A 3 -17.75 -25.64 -7.21
N ASP A 4 -17.66 -24.92 -6.09
CA ASP A 4 -17.10 -23.58 -5.97
C ASP A 4 -15.69 -23.56 -6.61
N PRO A 5 -15.32 -22.59 -7.48
CA PRO A 5 -13.99 -22.57 -8.07
C PRO A 5 -12.89 -22.55 -6.99
N PRO A 6 -11.75 -23.22 -7.20
CA PRO A 6 -10.68 -23.25 -6.22
C PRO A 6 -10.25 -21.82 -5.90
N LYS A 7 -10.26 -21.47 -4.60
CA LYS A 7 -9.77 -20.17 -4.12
C LYS A 7 -8.38 -19.93 -4.73
N PRO A 8 -8.14 -18.82 -5.44
CA PRO A 8 -6.88 -18.63 -6.12
C PRO A 8 -5.77 -18.52 -5.08
N SER A 9 -4.81 -19.43 -5.14
CA SER A 9 -3.65 -19.40 -4.25
C SER A 9 -2.88 -18.10 -4.44
N LEU A 10 -2.23 -17.64 -3.37
CA LEU A 10 -1.38 -16.44 -3.41
C LEU A 10 -0.27 -16.59 -4.45
N LEU A 11 0.32 -17.78 -4.55
CA LEU A 11 1.34 -18.10 -5.54
C LEU A 11 0.79 -18.01 -6.97
N ALA A 12 -0.37 -18.63 -7.26
CA ALA A 12 -0.98 -18.55 -8.58
C ALA A 12 -1.36 -17.10 -8.96
N THR A 13 -1.79 -16.30 -7.99
CA THR A 13 -2.07 -14.88 -8.19
C THR A 13 -0.78 -14.09 -8.43
N LEU A 14 0.30 -14.37 -7.70
CA LEU A 14 1.60 -13.73 -7.88
C LEU A 14 2.14 -14.00 -9.29
N ILE A 15 2.14 -15.27 -9.72
CA ILE A 15 2.62 -15.66 -11.05
C ILE A 15 1.83 -14.93 -12.14
N ARG A 16 0.49 -14.90 -12.02
CA ARG A 16 -0.38 -14.21 -12.98
C ARG A 16 -0.14 -12.70 -13.05
N HIS A 17 0.21 -12.08 -11.94
CA HIS A 17 0.37 -10.63 -11.80
C HIS A 17 1.82 -10.21 -11.54
N TYR A 18 2.80 -11.02 -11.96
CA TYR A 18 4.21 -10.79 -11.63
C TYR A 18 4.69 -9.43 -12.14
N ASP A 19 4.45 -9.13 -13.43
CA ASP A 19 4.84 -7.86 -14.02
C ASP A 19 4.08 -6.67 -13.41
N ASP A 20 2.79 -6.84 -13.09
CA ASP A 20 2.00 -5.82 -12.40
C ASP A 20 2.56 -5.49 -11.02
N LEU A 21 3.05 -6.50 -10.28
CA LEU A 21 3.68 -6.35 -8.98
C LEU A 21 5.05 -5.68 -9.11
N VAL A 22 5.85 -6.07 -10.10
CA VAL A 22 7.14 -5.43 -10.39
C VAL A 22 6.93 -3.96 -10.76
N ASP A 23 5.97 -3.65 -11.63
CA ASP A 23 5.65 -2.26 -11.98
C ASP A 23 5.08 -1.48 -10.79
N HIS A 24 4.29 -2.11 -9.93
CA HIS A 24 3.79 -1.49 -8.71
C HIS A 24 4.94 -1.06 -7.78
N VAL A 25 5.93 -1.93 -7.56
CA VAL A 25 7.11 -1.60 -6.75
C VAL A 25 7.99 -0.57 -7.48
N ARG A 26 8.26 -0.77 -8.77
CA ARG A 26 9.08 0.12 -9.62
C ARG A 26 8.59 1.57 -9.61
N ARG A 27 7.28 1.79 -9.77
CA ARG A 27 6.68 3.13 -9.77
C ARG A 27 6.96 3.92 -8.48
N ARG A 28 7.17 3.24 -7.36
CA ARG A 28 7.35 3.87 -6.05
C ARG A 28 8.81 3.91 -5.59
N PHE A 29 9.60 2.89 -5.91
CA PHE A 29 10.96 2.70 -5.39
C PHE A 29 12.05 2.86 -6.47
N GLY A 30 11.67 3.12 -7.72
CA GLY A 30 12.60 3.41 -8.80
C GLY A 30 13.00 2.18 -9.60
N GLU A 31 14.25 1.73 -9.47
CA GLU A 31 14.88 0.80 -10.41
C GLU A 31 14.11 -0.52 -10.61
N ARG A 32 14.01 -0.94 -11.87
CA ARG A 32 13.32 -2.19 -12.24
C ARG A 32 14.03 -3.44 -11.70
N VAL A 33 15.36 -3.36 -11.51
CA VAL A 33 16.17 -4.46 -10.97
C VAL A 33 15.77 -4.72 -9.51
N LEU A 34 15.81 -3.70 -8.65
CA LEU A 34 15.35 -3.77 -7.27
C LEU A 34 13.89 -4.24 -7.18
N ALA A 35 13.01 -3.71 -8.04
CA ALA A 35 11.61 -4.12 -8.04
C ALA A 35 11.42 -5.62 -8.35
N ARG A 36 12.22 -6.17 -9.28
CA ARG A 36 12.21 -7.61 -9.58
C ARG A 36 12.75 -8.44 -8.42
N GLU A 37 13.83 -8.00 -7.79
CA GLU A 37 14.42 -8.68 -6.63
C GLU A 37 13.40 -8.78 -5.49
N VAL A 38 12.73 -7.68 -5.14
CA VAL A 38 11.69 -7.65 -4.10
C VAL A 38 10.54 -8.61 -4.40
N VAL A 39 10.06 -8.64 -5.65
CA VAL A 39 8.95 -9.54 -6.04
C VAL A 39 9.42 -10.99 -6.13
N HIS A 40 10.69 -11.23 -6.47
CA HIS A 40 11.30 -12.55 -6.45
C HIS A 40 11.42 -13.09 -5.02
N ASP A 41 11.92 -12.29 -4.08
CA ASP A 41 11.98 -12.64 -2.66
C ASP A 41 10.59 -12.97 -2.10
N LEU A 42 9.57 -12.21 -2.51
CA LEU A 42 8.18 -12.51 -2.18
C LEU A 42 7.73 -13.87 -2.76
N CYS A 43 8.15 -14.21 -3.97
CA CYS A 43 7.86 -15.51 -4.57
C CYS A 43 8.51 -16.65 -3.76
N VAL A 44 9.77 -16.51 -3.38
CA VAL A 44 10.50 -17.49 -2.56
C VAL A 44 9.81 -17.65 -1.20
N GLN A 45 9.48 -16.54 -0.53
CA GLN A 45 8.76 -16.58 0.75
C GLN A 45 7.42 -17.34 0.65
N LEU A 46 6.66 -17.14 -0.44
CA LEU A 46 5.39 -17.85 -0.63
C LEU A 46 5.55 -19.32 -1.02
N LEU A 47 6.73 -19.74 -1.47
CA LEU A 47 7.06 -21.15 -1.70
C LEU A 47 7.47 -21.86 -0.41
N GLU A 48 8.02 -21.11 0.55
CA GLU A 48 8.46 -21.62 1.86
C GLU A 48 7.33 -21.60 2.92
N ASP A 49 6.39 -20.65 2.82
CA ASP A 49 5.24 -20.52 3.71
C ASP A 49 4.08 -21.47 3.29
N ASP A 50 3.38 -22.06 4.27
CA ASP A 50 2.10 -22.75 4.01
C ASP A 50 1.06 -21.82 3.37
N GLU A 51 0.20 -22.37 2.48
CA GLU A 51 -0.84 -21.59 1.81
C GLU A 51 -1.76 -20.92 2.83
N ARG A 52 -1.86 -19.58 2.74
CA ARG A 52 -2.77 -18.81 3.60
C ARG A 52 -4.20 -19.01 3.14
N GLU A 53 -4.96 -19.81 3.87
CA GLU A 53 -6.38 -20.02 3.61
C GLU A 53 -7.21 -18.75 3.88
N GLY A 54 -8.25 -18.53 3.08
CA GLY A 54 -9.26 -17.50 3.34
C GLY A 54 -8.91 -16.06 2.93
N VAL A 55 -7.88 -15.86 2.10
CA VAL A 55 -7.54 -14.52 1.60
C VAL A 55 -8.61 -14.01 0.62
N ARG A 56 -9.41 -13.03 1.07
CA ARG A 56 -10.49 -12.43 0.24
C ARG A 56 -9.98 -11.58 -0.93
N GLN A 57 -8.81 -10.96 -0.79
CA GLN A 57 -8.22 -10.07 -1.81
C GLN A 57 -6.72 -10.39 -2.03
N PRO A 58 -6.39 -11.47 -2.75
CA PRO A 58 -5.01 -11.95 -2.92
C PRO A 58 -4.06 -10.92 -3.51
N LEU A 59 -4.46 -10.25 -4.60
CA LEU A 59 -3.60 -9.24 -5.26
C LEU A 59 -3.34 -8.02 -4.36
N ALA A 60 -4.33 -7.58 -3.59
CA ALA A 60 -4.15 -6.45 -2.65
C ALA A 60 -3.17 -6.82 -1.53
N LEU A 61 -3.25 -8.06 -1.04
CA LEU A 61 -2.30 -8.58 -0.06
C LEU A 61 -0.89 -8.67 -0.65
N LEU A 62 -0.73 -9.22 -1.86
CA LEU A 62 0.57 -9.31 -2.55
C LEU A 62 1.22 -7.95 -2.77
N ARG A 63 0.44 -6.94 -3.20
CA ARG A 63 0.92 -5.55 -3.32
C ARG A 63 1.42 -5.00 -2.00
N LYS A 64 0.69 -5.25 -0.91
CA LYS A 64 1.10 -4.84 0.43
C LYS A 64 2.41 -5.51 0.86
N ILE A 65 2.52 -6.83 0.70
CA ILE A 65 3.74 -7.55 1.12
C ILE A 65 4.94 -7.11 0.26
N ALA A 66 4.78 -7.01 -1.07
CA ALA A 66 5.83 -6.50 -1.95
C ALA A 66 6.29 -5.09 -1.56
N HIS A 67 5.34 -4.22 -1.19
CA HIS A 67 5.66 -2.89 -0.67
C HIS A 67 6.45 -2.94 0.64
N ASP A 68 5.98 -3.70 1.63
CA ASP A 68 6.63 -3.83 2.94
C ASP A 68 8.07 -4.37 2.80
N ASN A 69 8.28 -5.33 1.88
CA ASN A 69 9.60 -5.86 1.53
C ASN A 69 10.50 -4.77 0.90
N ALA A 70 9.99 -3.98 -0.05
CA ALA A 70 10.73 -2.88 -0.66
C ALA A 70 11.13 -1.81 0.38
N VAL A 71 10.23 -1.43 1.29
CA VAL A 71 10.55 -0.50 2.40
C VAL A 71 11.67 -1.07 3.27
N SER A 72 11.58 -2.35 3.62
CA SER A 72 12.60 -3.03 4.42
C SER A 72 13.96 -3.04 3.74
N HIS A 73 13.99 -3.33 2.43
CA HIS A 73 15.19 -3.31 1.59
C HIS A 73 15.80 -1.90 1.56
N CYS A 74 15.03 -0.86 1.18
CA CYS A 74 15.52 0.52 1.16
C CYS A 74 16.03 0.99 2.53
N ARG A 75 15.42 0.53 3.64
CA ARG A 75 15.90 0.85 4.99
C ARG A 75 17.24 0.19 5.30
N ARG A 76 17.44 -1.07 4.89
CA ARG A 76 18.73 -1.77 5.06
C ARG A 76 19.83 -1.05 4.29
N GLU A 77 19.55 -0.64 3.05
CA GLU A 77 20.50 0.10 2.22
C GLU A 77 20.79 1.51 2.77
N ARG A 78 19.77 2.25 3.23
CA ARG A 78 19.98 3.55 3.91
C ARG A 78 20.77 3.44 5.21
N ARG A 79 20.66 2.33 5.96
CA ARG A 79 21.49 2.10 7.16
C ARG A 79 22.92 1.73 6.81
N ARG A 80 23.16 1.18 5.61
CA ARG A 80 24.49 0.85 5.09
C ARG A 80 25.18 2.06 4.47
N GLY A 81 24.43 3.01 3.90
CA GLY A 81 24.94 4.27 3.35
C GLY A 81 24.44 5.52 4.10
N ASN A 82 25.24 6.08 4.99
CA ASN A 82 24.95 7.36 5.67
C ASN A 82 24.92 8.54 4.67
N VAL A 83 23.76 8.91 4.08
CA VAL A 83 23.52 10.26 3.52
C VAL A 83 22.02 10.63 3.55
N ILE A 84 21.79 11.89 3.96
CA ILE A 84 20.56 12.69 4.03
C ILE A 84 19.84 12.73 2.68
N ILE A 85 18.52 12.51 2.68
CA ILE A 85 17.68 12.82 1.51
C ILE A 85 16.75 13.99 1.87
N THR A 86 17.05 15.11 1.23
CA THR A 86 16.26 16.33 1.13
C THR A 86 14.91 16.04 0.47
N LEU A 87 13.90 16.73 1.00
CA LEU A 87 12.53 16.74 0.54
C LEU A 87 12.43 17.51 -0.78
N ALA A 88 12.70 16.87 -1.91
CA ALA A 88 12.43 17.46 -3.21
C ALA A 88 11.94 16.38 -4.19
N GLU A 89 10.84 16.73 -4.87
CA GLU A 89 10.29 16.07 -6.05
C GLU A 89 9.44 14.82 -5.78
N LEU A 90 8.17 15.11 -5.51
CA LEU A 90 7.04 14.19 -5.63
C LEU A 90 6.93 13.75 -7.11
N PRO A 91 7.05 12.46 -7.45
CA PRO A 91 6.74 12.00 -8.80
C PRO A 91 5.22 12.04 -8.98
N GLU A 92 4.76 12.80 -9.97
CA GLU A 92 3.39 12.71 -10.48
C GLU A 92 3.15 11.27 -10.96
N VAL A 93 2.19 10.60 -10.32
CA VAL A 93 1.84 9.22 -10.64
C VAL A 93 1.04 9.22 -11.94
N ALA A 94 1.73 9.03 -13.06
CA ALA A 94 1.10 8.77 -14.35
C ALA A 94 0.32 7.44 -14.27
N CYS A 95 -1.00 7.53 -14.31
CA CYS A 95 -1.92 6.40 -14.25
C CYS A 95 -2.10 5.82 -15.66
N SER A 96 -1.40 4.72 -15.97
CA SER A 96 -1.59 4.01 -17.24
C SER A 96 -2.94 3.28 -17.24
N ALA A 97 -3.83 3.76 -18.12
CA ALA A 97 -5.14 3.27 -18.55
C ALA A 97 -5.60 1.88 -18.05
N ALA A 98 -6.63 1.90 -17.19
CA ALA A 98 -7.61 0.81 -17.05
C ALA A 98 -8.88 1.15 -17.87
N PRO A 99 -9.75 0.19 -18.20
CA PRO A 99 -10.92 0.39 -19.08
C PRO A 99 -11.84 1.52 -18.60
N GLN A 100 -12.42 2.30 -19.53
CA GLN A 100 -13.11 3.58 -19.25
C GLN A 100 -14.19 3.50 -18.15
N GLU A 101 -14.94 2.41 -18.03
CA GLU A 101 -15.95 2.24 -16.96
C GLU A 101 -15.31 2.17 -15.57
N ARG A 102 -14.15 1.51 -15.43
CA ARG A 102 -13.41 1.47 -14.16
C ARG A 102 -12.77 2.82 -13.83
N GLN A 103 -12.48 3.68 -14.81
CA GLN A 103 -11.92 5.00 -14.55
C GLN A 103 -12.93 5.93 -13.91
N VAL A 104 -14.20 5.90 -14.33
CA VAL A 104 -15.25 6.75 -13.74
C VAL A 104 -15.54 6.33 -12.31
N ASP A 105 -15.60 5.03 -12.03
CA ASP A 105 -15.80 4.52 -10.67
C ASP A 105 -14.56 4.72 -9.78
N ALA A 106 -13.35 4.58 -10.33
CA ALA A 106 -12.10 4.84 -9.62
C ALA A 106 -11.94 6.33 -9.28
N ALA A 107 -12.30 7.24 -10.18
CA ALA A 107 -12.26 8.68 -9.95
C ALA A 107 -13.25 9.08 -8.83
N LYS A 108 -14.51 8.61 -8.91
CA LYS A 108 -15.50 8.83 -7.84
C LYS A 108 -15.06 8.26 -6.49
N THR A 109 -14.42 7.09 -6.49
CA THR A 109 -13.90 6.46 -5.27
C THR A 109 -12.74 7.26 -4.70
N LEU A 110 -11.88 7.81 -5.56
CA LEU A 110 -10.76 8.66 -5.16
C LEU A 110 -11.26 9.97 -4.54
N ASP A 111 -12.23 10.64 -5.16
CA ASP A 111 -12.83 11.87 -4.62
C ASP A 111 -13.45 11.65 -3.24
N LYS A 112 -14.17 10.53 -3.07
CA LYS A 112 -14.72 10.13 -1.77
C LYS A 112 -13.63 9.90 -0.71
N LEU A 113 -12.53 9.26 -1.10
CA LEU A 113 -11.39 9.06 -0.21
C LEU A 113 -10.73 10.40 0.21
N VAL A 114 -10.56 11.32 -0.74
CA VAL A 114 -10.00 12.65 -0.48
C VAL A 114 -10.90 13.44 0.47
N ALA A 115 -12.21 13.41 0.26
CA ALA A 115 -13.19 14.03 1.16
C ALA A 115 -13.15 13.42 2.56
N ALA A 116 -13.05 12.09 2.67
CA ALA A 116 -12.94 11.39 3.95
C ALA A 116 -11.68 11.81 4.73
N ILE A 117 -10.52 11.84 4.06
CA ILE A 117 -9.24 12.24 4.66
C ILE A 117 -9.29 13.71 5.09
N SER A 118 -9.94 14.56 4.30
CA SER A 118 -10.07 16.00 4.60
C SER A 118 -10.89 16.32 5.85
N ARG A 119 -11.74 15.39 6.30
CA ARG A 119 -12.55 15.52 7.52
C ARG A 119 -11.84 15.01 8.78
N LEU A 120 -10.67 14.39 8.64
CA LEU A 120 -9.90 13.93 9.80
C LEU A 120 -9.35 15.11 10.60
N PRO A 121 -9.24 15.00 11.94
CA PRO A 121 -8.55 16.01 12.74
C PRO A 121 -7.11 16.23 12.24
N PRO A 122 -6.54 17.45 12.29
CA PRO A 122 -5.28 17.79 11.60
C PRO A 122 -4.11 16.84 11.90
N ARG A 123 -3.93 16.43 13.16
CA ARG A 123 -2.88 15.46 13.54
C ARG A 123 -3.15 14.04 13.02
N CYS A 124 -4.42 13.62 13.02
CA CYS A 124 -4.83 12.34 12.45
C CYS A 124 -4.60 12.33 10.94
N GLN A 125 -5.01 13.41 10.26
CA GLN A 125 -4.82 13.62 8.83
C GLN A 125 -3.33 13.59 8.45
N ALA A 126 -2.48 14.34 9.16
CA ALA A 126 -1.05 14.36 8.90
C ALA A 126 -0.41 12.97 9.04
N VAL A 127 -0.70 12.25 10.13
CA VAL A 127 -0.22 10.88 10.34
C VAL A 127 -0.73 9.94 9.25
N PHE A 128 -2.00 10.04 8.88
CA PHE A 128 -2.61 9.22 7.85
C PHE A 128 -1.99 9.48 6.47
N ILE A 129 -1.82 10.74 6.08
CA ILE A 129 -1.19 11.11 4.81
C ILE A 129 0.28 10.65 4.78
N MET A 130 1.06 10.95 5.82
CA MET A 130 2.46 10.54 5.90
C MET A 130 2.64 9.02 5.77
N HIS A 131 1.83 8.24 6.49
CA HIS A 131 2.01 6.79 6.50
C HIS A 131 1.26 6.06 5.38
N LYS A 132 0.04 6.48 5.01
CA LYS A 132 -0.78 5.77 4.01
C LYS A 132 -0.54 6.24 2.59
N LEU A 133 -0.31 7.53 2.39
CA LEU A 133 -0.07 8.08 1.05
C LEU A 133 1.44 8.13 0.77
N HIS A 134 2.21 8.73 1.69
CA HIS A 134 3.66 8.82 1.52
C HIS A 134 4.41 7.58 1.97
N GLN A 135 3.75 6.62 2.61
CA GLN A 135 4.35 5.33 3.00
C GLN A 135 5.57 5.50 3.90
N ILE A 136 5.61 6.59 4.67
CA ILE A 136 6.62 6.84 5.68
C ILE A 136 6.40 5.85 6.84
N PRO A 137 7.44 5.13 7.30
CA PRO A 137 7.32 4.20 8.42
C PRO A 137 6.80 4.89 9.68
N GLN A 138 5.97 4.20 10.46
CA GLN A 138 5.33 4.79 11.65
C GLN A 138 6.33 5.35 12.66
N ALA A 139 7.50 4.72 12.81
CA ALA A 139 8.59 5.21 13.66
C ALA A 139 9.14 6.57 13.18
N GLU A 140 9.34 6.72 11.86
CA GLU A 140 9.80 7.98 11.28
C GLU A 140 8.70 9.06 11.33
N VAL A 141 7.43 8.69 11.21
CA VAL A 141 6.30 9.60 11.44
C VAL A 141 6.28 10.07 12.90
N ALA A 142 6.51 9.17 13.85
CA ALA A 142 6.59 9.48 15.28
C ALA A 142 7.70 10.50 15.57
N GLU A 143 8.89 10.27 15.02
CA GLU A 143 10.05 11.17 15.11
C GLU A 143 9.75 12.53 14.49
N ARG A 144 9.26 12.58 13.24
CA ARG A 144 8.97 13.83 12.51
C ARG A 144 7.91 14.70 13.20
N LEU A 145 6.93 14.08 13.85
CA LEU A 145 5.82 14.79 14.50
C LEU A 145 6.04 14.99 16.01
N GLY A 146 7.13 14.49 16.58
CA GLY A 146 7.42 14.57 18.02
C GLY A 146 6.37 13.89 18.90
N ILE A 147 5.81 12.75 18.43
CA ILE A 147 4.79 11.98 19.15
C ILE A 147 5.24 10.54 19.37
N SER A 148 4.62 9.82 20.30
CA SER A 148 4.95 8.40 20.51
C SER A 148 4.46 7.52 19.34
N LEU A 149 5.14 6.39 19.10
CA LEU A 149 4.70 5.38 18.13
C LEU A 149 3.26 4.90 18.42
N LYS A 150 2.92 4.74 19.70
CA LYS A 150 1.57 4.38 20.15
C LYS A 150 0.54 5.45 19.76
N THR A 151 0.92 6.73 19.76
CA THR A 151 0.07 7.84 19.31
C THR A 151 -0.12 7.80 17.79
N VAL A 152 0.93 7.47 17.02
CA VAL A 152 0.84 7.24 15.57
C VAL A 152 -0.15 6.12 15.26
N GLU A 153 -0.01 4.95 15.90
CA GLU A 153 -0.92 3.82 15.73
C GLU A 153 -2.37 4.18 16.06
N LYS A 154 -2.59 4.94 17.15
CA LYS A 154 -3.91 5.45 17.54
C LYS A 154 -4.50 6.34 16.46
N HIS A 155 -3.73 7.30 15.95
CA HIS A 155 -4.17 8.18 14.86
C HIS A 155 -4.50 7.39 13.59
N LEU A 156 -3.66 6.42 13.21
CA LEU A 156 -3.93 5.57 12.05
C LEU A 156 -5.21 4.76 12.20
N ARG A 157 -5.45 4.18 13.37
CA ARG A 157 -6.68 3.44 13.66
C ARG A 157 -7.91 4.34 13.52
N LEU A 158 -7.88 5.52 14.14
CA LEU A 158 -8.98 6.48 14.07
C LEU A 158 -9.22 6.96 12.63
N GLY A 159 -8.16 7.25 11.88
CA GLY A 159 -8.25 7.65 10.48
C GLY A 159 -8.87 6.55 9.60
N MET A 160 -8.46 5.29 9.79
CA MET A 160 -9.02 4.14 9.06
C MET A 160 -10.51 3.92 9.36
N ILE A 161 -10.92 4.05 10.63
CA ILE A 161 -12.33 3.92 11.03
C ILE A 161 -13.16 5.03 10.39
N ALA A 162 -12.77 6.29 10.57
CA ALA A 162 -13.49 7.43 10.03
C ALA A 162 -13.58 7.40 8.49
N CYS A 163 -12.51 7.00 7.80
CA CYS A 163 -12.56 6.84 6.35
C CYS A 163 -13.50 5.71 5.92
N ARG A 164 -13.52 4.59 6.64
CA ARG A 164 -14.43 3.48 6.35
C ARG A 164 -15.89 3.87 6.56
N GLU A 165 -16.20 4.53 7.68
CA GLU A 165 -17.55 4.99 7.99
C GLU A 165 -18.06 5.96 6.93
N TYR A 166 -17.24 6.90 6.48
CA TYR A 166 -17.60 7.85 5.43
C TYR A 166 -17.86 7.17 4.08
N LEU A 167 -17.02 6.20 3.70
CA LEU A 167 -17.21 5.43 2.48
C LEU A 167 -18.46 4.54 2.52
N GLN A 168 -18.92 4.14 3.72
CA GLN A 168 -20.13 3.34 3.91
C GLN A 168 -21.40 4.20 3.97
N SER A 169 -21.34 5.40 4.55
CA SER A 169 -22.51 6.28 4.70
C SER A 169 -22.93 6.95 3.39
N GLU A 170 -22.01 7.21 2.45
CA GLU A 170 -22.30 7.64 1.08
C GLU A 170 -22.43 6.46 0.08
N GLY A 171 -22.68 5.25 0.61
CA GLY A 171 -22.94 4.03 -0.16
C GLY A 171 -24.39 3.54 -0.07
N ALA A 172 -25.27 4.25 0.64
CA ALA A 172 -26.71 3.96 0.64
C ALA A 172 -27.38 4.76 -0.51
N PRO A 173 -28.22 4.11 -1.35
CA PRO A 173 -28.98 4.77 -2.41
C PRO A 173 -29.96 5.82 -1.89
#